data_AF-D8FDZ2-F1
#
_entry.id   AF-D8FDZ2-F1
#
_cell.length_a   1.000
_cell.length_b   1.000
_cell.length_c   1.000
_cell.angle_alpha   90.00
_cell.angle_beta   90.00
_cell.angle_gamma   90.00
#
_symmetry.space_group_name_H-M   'P 1'
#
loop_
_entity.id
_entity.type
_entity.pdbx_description
1 polymer ?
#
loop_
_entity_poly.entity_id
_entity_poly.type
_entity_poly.pdbx_seq_one_letter_code
_entity_poly.pdbx_strand_id
1 'polypeptide(L)'
;MNTVKRKKKVFSVAQHGKMQWSVLAKHDQKEIFNNTVKYIVKLRRDGVIDNDKFEGLVRQATTFFVENEISDRFDQMLADIIPYERFLNLP
;
A
#
# COMPACT_ATOMS: atom_id res chain seq x y z
N MET A 1 -25.14 1.50 51.91
CA MET A 1 -24.95 2.52 50.86
C MET A 1 -23.50 2.46 50.38
N ASN A 2 -23.22 1.73 49.30
CA ASN A 2 -21.86 1.57 48.76
C ASN A 2 -21.76 2.26 47.40
N THR A 3 -20.92 3.29 47.31
CA THR A 3 -20.63 4.03 46.07
C THR A 3 -19.40 3.44 45.37
N VAL A 4 -19.63 2.52 44.42
CA VAL A 4 -18.57 2.04 43.53
C VAL A 4 -18.39 3.05 42.39
N LYS A 5 -17.40 3.94 42.53
CA LYS A 5 -16.93 4.80 41.42
C LYS A 5 -16.11 3.97 40.44
N ARG A 6 -16.76 3.40 39.42
CA ARG A 6 -16.09 2.85 38.22
C ARG A 6 -15.43 3.99 37.45
N LYS A 7 -14.11 4.16 37.58
CA LYS A 7 -13.31 4.95 36.65
C LYS A 7 -13.35 4.27 35.28
N LYS A 8 -14.11 4.84 34.34
CA LYS A 8 -14.04 4.47 32.92
C LYS A 8 -12.62 4.77 32.43
N LYS A 9 -11.81 3.72 32.28
CA LYS A 9 -10.56 3.78 31.52
C LYS A 9 -10.97 3.89 30.05
N VAL A 10 -11.09 5.12 29.57
CA VAL A 10 -11.30 5.42 28.16
C VAL A 10 -10.02 4.98 27.47
N PHE A 11 -10.05 3.81 26.83
CA PHE A 11 -9.01 3.40 25.92
C PHE A 11 -9.02 4.40 24.77
N SER A 12 -7.97 5.19 24.67
CA SER A 12 -7.69 6.02 23.49
C SER A 12 -7.43 5.08 22.32
N VAL A 13 -8.47 4.77 21.56
CA VAL A 13 -8.42 4.01 20.30
C VAL A 13 -8.60 5.01 19.16
N ALA A 14 -7.62 5.91 18.99
CA ALA A 14 -7.71 6.92 17.94
C ALA A 14 -6.41 7.10 17.13
N GLN A 15 -5.36 6.31 17.37
CA GLN A 15 -4.09 6.46 16.63
C GLN A 15 -3.57 5.18 15.96
N HIS A 16 -4.26 4.05 16.09
CA HIS A 16 -3.79 2.76 15.56
C HIS A 16 -4.53 2.27 14.30
N GLY A 17 -5.40 3.11 13.70
CA GLY A 17 -6.21 2.72 12.54
C GLY A 17 -5.55 2.98 11.20
N LYS A 18 -4.69 4.01 11.07
CA LYS A 18 -4.15 4.43 9.76
C LYS A 18 -2.88 3.69 9.33
N MET A 19 -2.03 3.26 10.28
CA MET A 19 -0.81 2.52 9.96
C MET A 19 -1.07 1.10 9.45
N GLN A 20 -2.20 0.49 9.83
CA GLN A 20 -2.46 -0.92 9.53
C GLN A 20 -2.89 -1.15 8.06
N TRP A 21 -3.66 -0.22 7.46
CA TRP A 21 -4.10 -0.32 6.06
C TRP A 21 -2.97 -0.13 5.05
N SER A 22 -2.03 0.79 5.32
CA SER A 22 -0.90 1.03 4.42
C SER A 22 0.15 -0.08 4.43
N VAL A 23 0.30 -0.81 5.54
CA VAL A 23 1.24 -1.95 5.61
C VAL A 23 0.65 -3.18 4.94
N LEU A 24 -0.66 -3.43 5.08
CA LEU A 24 -1.38 -4.47 4.35
C LEU A 24 -1.37 -4.20 2.84
N ALA A 25 -1.66 -2.97 2.41
CA ALA A 25 -1.59 -2.58 1.01
C ALA A 25 -0.18 -2.75 0.41
N LYS A 26 0.88 -2.37 1.13
CA LYS A 26 2.27 -2.58 0.68
C LYS A 26 2.64 -4.06 0.56
N HIS A 27 2.14 -4.91 1.46
CA HIS A 27 2.36 -6.36 1.38
C HIS A 27 1.66 -6.94 0.15
N ASP A 28 0.42 -6.52 -0.10
CA ASP A 28 -0.39 -6.98 -1.23
C ASP A 28 0.22 -6.54 -2.57
N GLN A 29 0.73 -5.29 -2.69
CA GLN A 29 1.38 -4.81 -3.92
C GLN A 29 2.63 -5.62 -4.28
N LYS A 30 3.46 -5.95 -3.29
CA LYS A 30 4.66 -6.78 -3.50
C LYS A 30 4.29 -8.20 -3.92
N GLU A 31 3.26 -8.78 -3.31
CA GLU A 31 2.76 -10.11 -3.66
C GLU A 31 2.19 -10.14 -5.08
N ILE A 32 1.37 -9.14 -5.44
CA ILE A 32 0.81 -8.99 -6.79
C ILE A 32 1.93 -8.89 -7.82
N PHE A 33 2.94 -8.04 -7.59
CA PHE A 33 4.09 -7.92 -8.48
C PHE A 33 4.83 -9.26 -8.65
N ASN A 34 5.14 -9.94 -7.55
CA ASN A 34 5.83 -11.23 -7.59
C ASN A 34 5.03 -12.29 -8.36
N ASN A 35 3.71 -12.35 -8.16
CA ASN A 35 2.84 -13.29 -8.85
C ASN A 35 2.76 -12.97 -10.35
N THR A 36 2.70 -11.68 -10.72
CA THR A 36 2.74 -11.23 -12.11
C THR A 36 4.05 -11.62 -12.79
N VAL A 37 5.21 -11.36 -12.16
CA VAL A 37 6.51 -11.75 -12.74
C VAL A 37 6.63 -13.26 -12.89
N LYS A 38 6.21 -14.04 -11.89
CA LYS A 38 6.18 -15.51 -11.99
C LYS A 38 5.34 -15.99 -13.16
N TYR A 39 4.18 -15.38 -13.39
CA TYR A 39 3.31 -15.72 -14.51
C TYR A 39 3.96 -15.38 -15.86
N ILE A 40 4.57 -14.20 -15.99
CA ILE A 40 5.30 -13.79 -17.20
C ILE A 40 6.47 -14.76 -17.50
N VAL A 41 7.23 -15.16 -16.47
CA VAL A 41 8.29 -16.16 -16.59
C VAL A 41 7.73 -17.51 -17.04
N LYS A 42 6.60 -17.94 -16.48
CA LYS A 42 5.93 -19.18 -16.91
C LYS A 42 5.56 -19.12 -18.40
N LEU A 43 4.93 -18.04 -18.85
CA LEU A 43 4.55 -17.86 -20.25
C LEU A 43 5.75 -17.97 -21.21
N ARG A 44 6.91 -17.41 -20.83
CA ARG A 44 8.14 -17.55 -21.62
C ARG A 44 8.66 -18.99 -21.63
N ARG A 45 8.68 -19.66 -20.47
CA ARG A 45 9.13 -21.06 -20.37
C ARG A 45 8.26 -22.01 -21.16
N ASP A 46 6.95 -21.75 -21.18
CA ASP A 46 5.96 -22.52 -21.94
C ASP A 46 5.98 -22.18 -23.45
N GLY A 47 6.83 -21.24 -23.88
CA GLY A 47 6.95 -20.83 -25.29
C GLY A 47 5.75 -20.02 -25.82
N VAL A 48 4.87 -19.54 -24.93
CA VAL A 48 3.65 -18.78 -25.29
C VAL A 48 4.00 -17.36 -25.76
N ILE A 49 5.08 -16.80 -25.22
CA ILE A 49 5.59 -15.47 -25.59
C ILE A 49 7.07 -15.56 -25.94
N ASP A 50 7.51 -14.72 -26.87
CA ASP A 50 8.91 -14.57 -27.26
C ASP A 50 9.72 -13.73 -26.24
N ASN A 51 11.02 -13.61 -26.49
CA ASN A 51 11.93 -12.84 -25.64
C ASN A 51 11.53 -11.36 -25.54
N ASP A 52 11.18 -10.75 -26.67
CA ASP A 52 10.90 -9.32 -26.76
C ASP A 52 9.63 -8.97 -26.00
N LYS A 53 8.60 -9.80 -26.13
CA LYS A 53 7.34 -9.66 -25.40
C LYS A 53 7.51 -9.95 -23.91
N PHE A 54 8.35 -10.91 -23.55
CA PHE A 54 8.73 -11.13 -22.16
C PHE A 54 9.40 -9.90 -21.55
N GLU A 55 10.41 -9.34 -22.20
CA GLU A 55 11.13 -8.16 -21.70
C GLU A 55 10.19 -6.95 -21.56
N GLY A 56 9.30 -6.74 -22.54
CA GLY A 56 8.29 -5.69 -22.49
C GLY A 56 7.35 -5.84 -21.30
N LEU A 57 6.82 -7.05 -21.06
CA LEU A 57 5.90 -7.32 -19.95
C LEU A 57 6.58 -7.18 -18.59
N VAL A 58 7.82 -7.67 -18.44
CA VAL A 58 8.60 -7.48 -17.21
C VAL A 58 8.82 -5.99 -16.94
N ARG A 59 9.24 -5.23 -17.96
CA ARG A 59 9.46 -3.78 -17.84
C ARG A 59 8.19 -3.04 -17.43
N GLN A 60 7.05 -3.38 -18.02
CA GLN A 60 5.75 -2.79 -17.66
C GLN A 60 5.37 -3.11 -16.22
N ALA A 61 5.49 -4.39 -15.80
CA ALA A 61 5.20 -4.79 -14.43
C ALA A 61 6.09 -4.07 -13.40
N THR A 62 7.38 -3.89 -13.70
CA THR A 62 8.30 -3.13 -12.84
C THR A 62 7.94 -1.65 -12.77
N THR A 63 7.59 -1.04 -13.91
CA THR A 63 7.19 0.38 -13.96
C THR A 63 5.97 0.62 -13.09
N PHE A 64 4.92 -0.19 -13.26
CA PHE A 64 3.69 -0.10 -12.44
C PHE A 64 3.96 -0.26 -10.94
N PHE A 65 4.81 -1.22 -10.57
CA PHE A 65 5.14 -1.44 -9.16
C PHE A 65 5.85 -0.23 -8.55
N VAL A 66 6.82 0.33 -9.27
CA VAL A 66 7.58 1.52 -8.81
C VAL A 66 6.67 2.75 -8.72
N GLU A 67 5.81 2.98 -9.71
CA GLU A 67 4.86 4.10 -9.70
C GLU A 67 3.91 4.03 -8.50
N ASN A 68 3.34 2.85 -8.22
CA ASN A 68 2.49 2.63 -7.06
C ASN A 68 3.26 2.84 -5.74
N GLU A 69 4.49 2.31 -5.64
CA GLU A 69 5.31 2.47 -4.42
C GLU A 69 5.69 3.94 -4.18
N ILE A 70 5.97 4.70 -5.23
CA ILE A 70 6.25 6.14 -5.15
C ILE A 70 4.99 6.89 -4.70
N SER A 71 3.83 6.60 -5.29
CA SER A 71 2.56 7.22 -4.91
C SER A 71 2.24 7.01 -3.42
N ASP A 72 2.36 5.76 -2.95
CA ASP A 72 2.14 5.42 -1.53
C ASP A 72 3.08 6.18 -0.59
N ARG A 73 4.35 6.38 -1.00
CA ARG A 73 5.33 7.14 -0.20
C ARG A 73 5.00 8.64 -0.19
N PHE A 74 4.52 9.19 -1.32
CA PHE A 74 4.06 10.58 -1.39
C PHE A 74 2.83 10.81 -0.52
N ASP A 75 1.85 9.91 -0.53
CA ASP A 75 0.66 10.01 0.31
C ASP A 75 1.01 9.98 1.80
N GLN A 76 1.97 9.13 2.19
CA GLN A 76 2.51 9.10 3.56
C GLN A 76 3.21 10.42 3.92
N MET A 77 4.08 10.92 3.05
CA MET A 77 4.77 12.20 3.25
C MET A 77 3.78 13.38 3.36
N LEU A 78 2.74 13.43 2.52
CA LEU A 78 1.73 14.48 2.58
C LEU A 78 0.89 14.39 3.86
N ALA A 79 0.54 13.18 4.30
CA ALA A 79 -0.16 12.97 5.57
C ALA A 79 0.67 13.40 6.79
N ASP A 80 2.00 13.24 6.73
CA ASP A 80 2.91 13.63 7.82
C ASP A 80 3.19 15.15 7.84
N ILE A 81 3.23 15.80 6.67
CA ILE A 81 3.60 17.23 6.55
C ILE A 81 2.40 18.15 6.71
N ILE A 82 1.22 17.77 6.20
CA ILE A 82 0.06 18.65 6.16
C ILE A 82 -1.02 18.08 7.09
N PRO A 83 -1.35 18.77 8.21
CA PRO A 83 -2.52 18.43 9.00
C PRO A 83 -3.74 18.42 8.08
N TYR A 84 -4.49 17.32 8.07
CA TYR A 84 -5.62 17.08 7.16
C TYR A 84 -6.60 18.28 7.07
N GLU A 85 -6.77 19.03 8.17
CA GLU A 85 -7.62 20.23 8.24
C GLU A 85 -7.15 21.39 7.36
N ARG A 86 -5.86 21.44 6.99
CA ARG A 86 -5.30 22.47 6.11
C ARG A 86 -5.47 22.13 4.63
N PHE A 87 -5.51 20.84 4.27
CA PHE A 87 -5.68 20.38 2.89
C PHE A 87 -7.11 20.59 2.39
N LEU A 88 -8.11 20.45 3.28
CA LEU A 88 -9.54 20.62 2.97
C LEU A 88 -9.99 22.09 2.88
N ASN A 89 -9.12 23.03 3.26
CA ASN A 89 -9.39 24.48 3.27
C ASN A 89 -8.55 25.25 2.24
N LEU A 90 -7.98 24.56 1.25
CA LEU A 90 -7.40 25.22 0.08
C LEU A 90 -8.55 25.66 -0.85
N PRO A 91 -8.53 26.89 -1.39
CA PRO A 91 -9.57 27.40 -2.29
C PRO A 91 -9.66 26.62 -3.60
#